data_AF-A0A4R0NHN9-F1
#
_entry.id   AF-A0A4R0NHN9-F1
#
_cell.length_a   1.000
_cell.length_b   1.000
_cell.length_c   1.000
_cell.angle_alpha   90.00
_cell.angle_beta   90.00
_cell.angle_gamma   90.00
#
_symmetry.space_group_name_H-M   'P 1'
#
loop_
_entity.id
_entity.type
_entity.pdbx_description
1 polymer ?
#
loop_
_entity_poly.entity_id
_entity_poly.type
_entity_poly.pdbx_seq_one_letter_code
_entity_poly.pdbx_strand_id
1 'polypeptide(L)'
;MIKELTAIVQDLKQVLENKIKELTSDEMPLTTTASSLLKHRENDLKTFEQYAHEVTNDPYQIPAIVSKFQLEADRIKKDITAINNG
;
A
#
# COMPACT_ATOMS: atom_id res chain seq x y z
N MET A 1 -14.16 -2.96 -10.57
CA MET A 1 -12.77 -3.26 -10.20
C MET A 1 -12.63 -4.78 -10.12
N ILE A 2 -11.53 -5.33 -10.60
CA ILE A 2 -11.21 -6.76 -10.53
C ILE A 2 -11.07 -7.16 -9.04
N LYS A 3 -11.68 -8.29 -8.64
CA LYS A 3 -11.74 -8.72 -7.22
C LYS A 3 -10.35 -8.88 -6.61
N GLU A 4 -9.43 -9.44 -7.37
CA GLU A 4 -8.03 -9.66 -6.98
C GLU A 4 -7.32 -8.33 -6.71
N LEU A 5 -7.54 -7.31 -7.54
CA LEU A 5 -6.96 -5.98 -7.32
C LEU A 5 -7.58 -5.30 -6.10
N THR A 6 -8.87 -5.47 -5.86
CA THR A 6 -9.52 -4.99 -4.63
C THR A 6 -8.89 -5.63 -3.39
N ALA A 7 -8.62 -6.93 -3.42
CA ALA A 7 -7.95 -7.61 -2.31
C ALA A 7 -6.53 -7.08 -2.07
N ILE A 8 -5.76 -6.82 -3.13
CA ILE A 8 -4.41 -6.23 -3.03
C ILE A 8 -4.46 -4.83 -2.40
N VAL A 9 -5.41 -3.98 -2.83
CA VAL A 9 -5.58 -2.63 -2.27
C VAL A 9 -5.95 -2.69 -0.79
N GLN A 10 -6.88 -3.58 -0.41
CA GLN A 10 -7.29 -3.74 0.99
C GLN A 10 -6.13 -4.22 1.88
N ASP A 11 -5.34 -5.17 1.40
CA ASP A 11 -4.17 -5.68 2.11
C ASP A 11 -3.10 -4.58 2.31
N LEU A 12 -2.83 -3.77 1.28
CA LEU A 12 -1.93 -2.62 1.41
C LEU A 12 -2.42 -1.60 2.45
N LYS A 13 -3.72 -1.28 2.43
CA LYS A 13 -4.33 -0.38 3.43
C LYS A 13 -4.17 -0.94 4.84
N GLN A 14 -4.43 -2.25 5.02
CA GLN A 14 -4.29 -2.90 6.31
C GLN A 14 -2.84 -2.89 6.82
N VAL A 15 -1.86 -3.15 5.96
CA VAL A 15 -0.43 -3.10 6.33
C VAL A 15 -0.02 -1.69 6.75
N LEU A 16 -0.45 -0.66 6.01
CA LEU A 16 -0.16 0.73 6.37
C LEU A 16 -0.81 1.13 7.69
N GLU A 17 -2.09 0.81 7.89
CA GLU A 17 -2.80 1.08 9.15
C GLU A 17 -2.15 0.39 10.34
N ASN A 18 -1.75 -0.87 10.18
CA ASN A 18 -1.06 -1.60 11.24
C ASN A 18 0.27 -0.94 11.59
N LYS A 19 1.01 -0.46 10.58
CA LYS A 19 2.29 0.23 10.81
C LYS A 19 2.10 1.59 11.48
N ILE A 20 1.07 2.35 11.11
CA ILE A 20 0.72 3.59 11.81
C ILE A 20 0.41 3.30 13.28
N LYS A 21 -0.40 2.28 13.56
CA LYS A 21 -0.73 1.86 14.93
C LYS A 21 0.51 1.43 15.70
N GLU A 22 1.38 0.62 15.11
CA GLU A 22 2.66 0.20 15.71
C GLU A 22 3.49 1.42 16.12
N LEU A 23 3.73 2.34 15.20
CA LEU A 23 4.59 3.51 15.44
C LEU A 23 3.97 4.58 16.36
N THR A 24 2.65 4.56 16.57
CA THR A 24 1.94 5.50 17.47
C THR A 24 1.64 4.90 18.84
N SER A 25 1.78 3.58 19.00
CA SER A 25 1.51 2.88 20.26
C SER A 25 2.70 2.93 21.24
N ASP A 26 3.89 3.29 20.79
CA ASP A 26 5.13 3.32 21.59
C ASP A 26 5.25 4.49 22.60
N GLU A 27 4.16 5.20 22.92
CA GLU A 27 4.09 6.40 23.80
C GLU A 27 5.01 7.58 23.39
N MET A 28 5.86 7.40 22.38
CA MET A 28 6.71 8.43 21.79
C MET A 28 6.00 9.07 20.59
N PRO A 29 6.07 10.41 20.44
CA PRO A 29 5.55 11.08 19.26
C PRO A 29 6.28 10.59 18.01
N LEU A 30 5.54 10.45 16.91
CA LEU A 30 6.12 10.12 15.60
C LEU A 30 7.18 11.15 15.21
N THR A 31 8.35 10.70 14.76
CA THR A 31 9.33 11.61 14.18
C THR A 31 8.78 12.25 12.90
N THR A 32 9.27 13.44 12.56
CA THR A 32 8.91 14.13 11.30
C THR A 32 9.24 13.26 10.08
N THR A 33 10.33 12.49 10.15
CA THR A 33 10.75 11.55 9.11
C THR A 33 9.74 10.42 8.96
N ALA A 34 9.39 9.71 10.05
CA ALA A 34 8.40 8.64 10.01
C ALA A 34 7.03 9.15 9.51
N SER A 35 6.59 10.31 10.01
CA SER A 35 5.34 10.95 9.58
C SER A 35 5.31 11.26 8.08
N SER A 36 6.41 11.79 7.54
CA SER A 36 6.53 12.11 6.12
C SER A 36 6.52 10.84 5.27
N LEU A 37 7.25 9.80 5.67
CA LEU A 37 7.28 8.52 4.98
C LEU A 37 5.89 7.86 4.95
N LEU A 38 5.16 7.87 6.07
CA LEU A 38 3.79 7.36 6.14
C LEU A 38 2.87 8.11 5.18
N LYS A 39 2.92 9.45 5.17
CA LYS A 39 2.13 10.27 4.24
C LYS A 39 2.47 10.00 2.77
N HIS A 40 3.74 9.77 2.45
CA HIS A 40 4.13 9.35 1.11
C HIS A 40 3.50 8.01 0.74
N ARG A 41 3.51 7.02 1.65
CA ARG A 41 2.86 5.73 1.41
C ARG A 41 1.35 5.84 1.27
N GLU A 42 0.67 6.70 2.04
CA GLU A 42 -0.76 6.98 1.83
C GLU A 42 -1.05 7.50 0.41
N ASN A 43 -0.19 8.37 -0.12
CA ASN A 43 -0.34 8.87 -1.48
C ASN A 43 -0.08 7.77 -2.52
N ASP A 44 0.96 6.96 -2.33
CA ASP A 44 1.25 5.82 -3.20
C ASP A 44 0.06 4.85 -3.26
N LEU A 45 -0.58 4.57 -2.11
CA LEU A 45 -1.77 3.73 -2.04
C LEU A 45 -2.97 4.33 -2.78
N LYS A 46 -3.18 5.66 -2.69
CA LYS A 46 -4.25 6.34 -3.43
C LYS A 46 -4.02 6.25 -4.93
N THR A 47 -2.80 6.49 -5.39
CA THR A 47 -2.43 6.37 -6.80
C THR A 47 -2.57 4.92 -7.27
N PHE A 48 -2.14 3.96 -6.47
CA PHE A 48 -2.29 2.54 -6.76
C PHE A 48 -3.77 2.12 -6.87
N GLU A 49 -4.62 2.58 -5.96
CA GLU A 49 -6.07 2.33 -5.99
C GLU A 49 -6.75 2.94 -7.22
N GLN A 50 -6.34 4.14 -7.63
CA GLN A 50 -6.81 4.77 -8.86
C GLN A 50 -6.44 3.93 -10.09
N TYR A 51 -5.17 3.53 -10.22
CA TYR A 51 -4.75 2.67 -11.31
C TYR A 51 -5.48 1.33 -11.31
N ALA A 52 -5.67 0.70 -10.15
CA ALA A 52 -6.44 -0.54 -10.01
C ALA A 52 -7.90 -0.37 -10.47
N HIS A 53 -8.44 0.85 -10.38
CA HIS A 53 -9.79 1.15 -10.84
C HIS A 53 -9.88 1.33 -12.36
N GLU A 54 -8.83 1.87 -12.98
CA GLU A 54 -8.76 2.22 -14.40
C GLU A 54 -8.36 1.06 -15.32
N VAL A 55 -7.94 -0.08 -14.78
CA VAL A 55 -7.54 -1.24 -15.59
C VAL A 55 -8.67 -1.78 -16.46
N THR A 56 -8.28 -2.33 -17.62
CA THR A 56 -9.20 -3.01 -18.54
C THR A 56 -9.85 -4.25 -17.93
N ASN A 57 -11.09 -4.54 -18.34
CA ASN A 57 -11.81 -5.77 -17.98
C ASN A 57 -11.56 -6.93 -18.96
N ASP A 58 -10.59 -6.80 -19.86
CA ASP A 58 -10.20 -7.86 -20.81
C ASP A 58 -9.67 -9.11 -20.05
N PRO A 59 -10.40 -10.25 -20.08
CA PRO A 59 -10.04 -11.44 -19.30
C PRO A 59 -8.66 -12.02 -19.62
N TYR A 60 -8.14 -11.81 -20.84
CA TYR A 60 -6.83 -12.33 -21.23
C TYR A 60 -5.68 -11.52 -20.62
N GLN A 61 -5.94 -10.26 -20.25
CA GLN A 61 -4.94 -9.37 -19.65
C GLN A 61 -5.02 -9.34 -18.13
N ILE A 62 -6.16 -9.69 -17.54
CA ILE A 62 -6.38 -9.71 -16.08
C ILE A 62 -5.22 -10.42 -15.34
N PRO A 63 -4.79 -11.65 -15.70
CA PRO A 63 -3.73 -12.33 -14.95
C PRO A 63 -2.40 -11.57 -14.95
N ALA A 64 -2.02 -11.00 -16.10
CA ALA A 64 -0.77 -10.23 -16.24
C ALA A 64 -0.84 -8.90 -15.46
N ILE A 65 -2.01 -8.25 -15.45
CA ILE A 65 -2.26 -7.03 -14.68
C ILE A 65 -2.16 -7.34 -13.19
N VAL A 66 -2.89 -8.35 -12.70
CA VAL A 66 -2.88 -8.76 -11.29
C VAL A 66 -1.46 -9.09 -10.82
N SER A 67 -0.67 -9.82 -11.63
CA SER A 67 0.71 -10.14 -11.29
C SER A 67 1.60 -8.89 -11.14
N LYS A 68 1.46 -7.89 -12.02
CA LYS A 68 2.20 -6.63 -11.91
C LYS A 68 1.80 -5.82 -10.68
N PHE A 69 0.50 -5.75 -10.40
CA PHE A 69 -0.01 -5.10 -9.19
C PHE A 69 0.47 -5.79 -7.92
N GLN A 70 0.56 -7.13 -7.92
CA GLN A 70 1.09 -7.90 -6.79
C GLN A 70 2.57 -7.57 -6.53
N LEU A 71 3.40 -7.55 -7.57
CA LEU A 71 4.83 -7.21 -7.45
C LEU A 71 5.03 -5.80 -6.88
N GLU A 72 4.24 -4.85 -7.38
CA GLU A 72 4.27 -3.47 -6.90
C GLU A 72 3.78 -3.36 -5.45
N ALA A 73 2.71 -4.09 -5.10
CA ALA A 73 2.22 -4.14 -3.73
C ALA A 73 3.26 -4.73 -2.77
N ASP A 74 3.95 -5.80 -3.15
CA ASP A 74 4.98 -6.41 -2.31
C ASP A 74 6.16 -5.45 -2.08
N ARG A 75 6.52 -4.64 -3.09
CA ARG A 75 7.49 -3.53 -2.93
C ARG A 75 6.99 -2.49 -1.92
N ILE A 76 5.77 -2.00 -2.08
CA ILE A 76 5.19 -0.99 -1.18
C ILE A 76 5.12 -1.52 0.26
N LYS A 77 4.73 -2.78 0.48
CA LYS A 77 4.72 -3.41 1.81
C LYS A 77 6.10 -3.42 2.43
N LYS A 78 7.12 -3.81 1.68
CA LYS A 78 8.51 -3.82 2.16
C LYS A 78 8.94 -2.43 2.60
N ASP A 79 8.59 -1.41 1.82
CA ASP A 79 8.90 -0.01 2.15
C ASP A 79 8.15 0.45 3.40
N ILE A 80 6.87 0.07 3.59
CA ILE A 80 6.09 0.37 4.80
C ILE A 80 6.73 -0.30 6.03
N THR A 81 7.04 -1.59 5.94
CA THR A 81 7.63 -2.35 7.06
C THR A 81 8.99 -1.78 7.48
N ALA A 82 9.75 -1.23 6.54
CA ALA A 82 11.05 -0.60 6.80
C ALA A 82 10.95 0.78 7.47
N ILE A 83 9.76 1.39 7.56
CA ILE A 83 9.58 2.65 8.30
C ILE A 83 9.77 2.36 9.78
N ASN A 84 10.73 3.02 10.41
CA ASN A 84 10.94 2.93 11.86
C ASN A 84 10.76 4.32 12.45
N ASN A 85 10.38 4.38 13.74
CA ASN A 85 10.13 5.68 14.37
C ASN A 85 11.41 6.50 14.60
N GLY A 86 12.61 5.91 14.43
CA GLY A 86 13.90 6.60 14.54
C GLY A 86 14.39 6.69 15.97
#